data_AF-A0A2V7HIP7-F1
#
_entry.id   AF-A0A2V7HIP7-F1
#
_cell.length_a   1.000
_cell.length_b   1.000
_cell.length_c   1.000
_cell.angle_alpha   90.00
_cell.angle_beta   90.00
_cell.angle_gamma   90.00
#
_symmetry.space_group_name_H-M   'P 1'
#
loop_
_entity.id
_entity.type
_entity.pdbx_description
1 polymer ?
#
loop_
_entity_poly.entity_id
_entity_poly.type
_entity_poly.pdbx_seq_one_letter_code
_entity_poly.pdbx_strand_id
1 'polypeptide(L)'
;GHVAAVAAYREGDAWLQALLPYLEANRDFLVTEVPRRLPGMTLAAAEATYLAWLDCREARIPGGDPFTFFLDRAKVALNDGRLFGPGGDGFVRLNFGAPRALLTEGLERMARALAVR
;
A
#
# COMPACT_ATOMS: atom_id res chain seq x y z
N GLY A 1 23.14 14.22 6.59
CA GLY A 1 23.34 12.95 5.86
C GLY A 1 24.34 12.06 6.56
N HIS A 2 25.64 12.40 6.49
CA HIS A 2 26.73 11.53 6.94
C HIS A 2 26.60 11.05 8.41
N VAL A 3 26.41 11.95 9.38
CA VAL A 3 26.30 11.57 10.80
C VAL A 3 25.12 10.64 11.07
N ALA A 4 23.95 10.91 10.47
CA ALA A 4 22.77 10.06 10.62
C ALA A 4 22.99 8.65 10.03
N ALA A 5 23.68 8.54 8.89
CA ALA A 5 24.01 7.25 8.29
C ALA A 5 24.98 6.43 9.16
N VAL A 6 25.98 7.09 9.75
CA VAL A 6 26.92 6.42 10.68
C VAL A 6 26.17 5.89 11.91
N ALA A 7 25.28 6.70 12.50
CA ALA A 7 24.47 6.27 13.64
C ALA A 7 23.56 5.09 13.27
N ALA A 8 22.84 5.18 12.14
CA ALA A 8 21.97 4.10 11.68
C ALA A 8 22.72 2.77 11.47
N TYR A 9 23.93 2.81 10.91
CA TYR A 9 24.74 1.61 10.70
C TYR A 9 25.39 1.06 11.97
N ARG A 10 25.73 1.91 12.95
CA ARG A 10 26.37 1.47 14.19
C ARG A 10 25.38 1.00 15.25
N GLU A 11 24.19 1.59 15.27
CA GLU A 11 23.26 1.49 16.40
C GLU A 11 21.85 1.03 15.99
N GLY A 12 21.56 0.95 14.68
CA GLY A 12 20.22 0.68 14.17
C GLY A 12 19.79 -0.79 14.14
N ASP A 13 20.69 -1.74 14.40
CA ASP A 13 20.42 -3.17 14.23
C ASP A 13 19.23 -3.65 15.06
N ALA A 14 19.18 -3.31 16.36
CA ALA A 14 18.08 -3.73 17.22
C ALA A 14 16.72 -3.20 16.73
N TRP A 15 16.69 -1.96 16.23
CA TRP A 15 15.48 -1.38 15.65
C TRP A 15 15.10 -2.08 14.35
N LEU A 16 16.07 -2.37 13.47
CA LEU A 16 15.83 -3.05 12.20
C LEU A 16 15.27 -4.46 12.43
N GLN A 17 15.86 -5.20 13.38
CA GLN A 17 15.39 -6.54 13.76
C GLN A 17 13.95 -6.53 14.30
N ALA A 18 13.53 -5.45 14.97
CA ALA A 18 12.14 -5.27 15.39
C ALA A 18 11.22 -4.81 14.25
N LEU A 19 11.72 -4.00 13.32
CA LEU A 19 10.95 -3.46 12.21
C LEU A 19 10.58 -4.54 11.18
N LEU A 20 11.52 -5.43 10.82
CA LEU A 20 11.29 -6.45 9.79
C LEU A 20 10.04 -7.32 10.05
N PRO A 21 9.87 -7.98 11.23
CA PRO A 21 8.66 -8.76 11.49
C PRO A 21 7.39 -7.89 11.57
N TYR A 22 7.52 -6.61 11.94
CA TYR A 22 6.38 -5.69 11.91
C TYR A 22 5.90 -5.38 10.48
N LEU A 23 6.84 -5.11 9.57
CA LEU A 23 6.55 -4.91 8.15
C LEU A 23 6.01 -6.18 7.51
N GLU A 24 6.56 -7.33 7.87
CA GLU A 24 6.06 -8.63 7.44
C GLU A 24 4.60 -8.84 7.85
N ALA A 25 4.29 -8.61 9.12
CA ALA A 25 2.92 -8.72 9.61
C ALA A 25 1.98 -7.73 8.88
N ASN A 26 2.45 -6.52 8.53
CA ASN A 26 1.68 -5.55 7.75
C ASN A 26 1.44 -6.03 6.31
N ARG A 27 2.45 -6.61 5.65
CA ARG A 27 2.30 -7.24 4.33
C ARG A 27 1.22 -8.32 4.38
N ASP A 28 1.31 -9.25 5.33
CA ASP A 28 0.40 -10.39 5.42
C ASP A 28 -1.04 -9.95 5.72
N PHE A 29 -1.18 -8.93 6.55
CA PHE A 29 -2.46 -8.25 6.76
C PHE A 29 -3.03 -7.70 5.47
N LEU A 30 -2.25 -7.00 4.65
CA LEU A 30 -2.74 -6.48 3.37
C LEU A 30 -3.13 -7.58 2.40
N VAL A 31 -2.31 -8.62 2.28
CA VAL A 31 -2.59 -9.81 1.43
C VAL A 31 -3.95 -10.42 1.79
N THR A 32 -4.27 -10.48 3.08
CA THR A 32 -5.54 -11.02 3.57
C THR A 32 -6.70 -10.03 3.38
N GLU A 33 -6.50 -8.76 3.72
CA GLU A 33 -7.58 -7.80 3.92
C GLU A 33 -7.96 -7.04 2.66
N VAL A 34 -7.04 -6.83 1.72
CA VAL A 34 -7.33 -6.13 0.47
C VAL A 34 -8.41 -6.86 -0.33
N PRO A 35 -8.28 -8.17 -0.67
CA PRO A 35 -9.32 -8.85 -1.43
C PRO A 35 -10.64 -8.98 -0.66
N ARG A 36 -10.56 -9.06 0.68
CA ARG A 36 -11.73 -9.19 1.56
C ARG A 36 -12.54 -7.90 1.65
N ARG A 37 -11.88 -6.75 1.76
CA ARG A 37 -12.51 -5.43 1.96
C ARG A 37 -12.77 -4.68 0.66
N LEU A 38 -11.98 -4.97 -0.38
CA LEU A 38 -11.99 -4.26 -1.65
C LEU A 38 -12.21 -5.27 -2.80
N PRO A 39 -13.46 -5.70 -3.04
CA PRO A 39 -13.76 -6.68 -4.08
C PRO A 39 -13.24 -6.26 -5.45
N GLY A 40 -12.55 -7.19 -6.14
CA GLY A 40 -11.90 -6.94 -7.43
C GLY A 40 -10.50 -6.30 -7.33
N MET A 41 -10.00 -6.07 -6.11
CA MET A 41 -8.61 -5.68 -5.88
C MET A 41 -7.79 -6.86 -5.35
N THR A 42 -6.57 -7.01 -5.86
CA THR A 42 -5.64 -8.07 -5.42
C THR A 42 -4.22 -7.53 -5.31
N LEU A 43 -3.36 -8.30 -4.64
CA LEU A 43 -1.93 -8.07 -4.54
C LEU A 43 -1.22 -9.40 -4.33
N ALA A 44 0.00 -9.52 -4.85
CA ALA A 44 0.91 -10.59 -4.47
C ALA A 44 1.62 -10.24 -3.15
N ALA A 45 1.98 -11.25 -2.38
CA ALA A 45 2.83 -11.06 -1.21
C ALA A 45 4.21 -10.56 -1.67
N ALA A 46 4.59 -9.36 -1.26
CA ALA A 46 5.89 -8.79 -1.60
C ALA A 46 7.02 -9.56 -0.89
N GLU A 47 8.02 -9.98 -1.65
CA GLU A 47 9.22 -10.66 -1.12
C GLU A 47 10.22 -9.67 -0.50
N ALA A 48 10.13 -8.40 -0.90
CA ALA A 48 11.03 -7.34 -0.44
C ALA A 48 10.33 -5.98 -0.44
N THR A 49 11.00 -5.00 0.19
CA THR A 49 10.53 -3.61 0.39
C THR A 49 9.32 -3.51 1.31
N TYR A 50 8.91 -2.27 1.60
CA TYR A 50 7.69 -1.93 2.34
C TYR A 50 6.57 -1.40 1.41
N LEU A 51 6.57 -1.82 0.15
CA LEU A 51 5.67 -1.31 -0.89
C LEU A 51 4.84 -2.46 -1.49
N ALA A 52 3.50 -2.33 -1.45
CA ALA A 52 2.56 -3.28 -2.03
C ALA A 52 2.07 -2.79 -3.39
N TRP A 53 1.97 -3.69 -4.36
CA TRP A 53 1.46 -3.42 -5.71
C TRP A 53 0.05 -3.96 -5.84
N LEU A 54 -0.93 -3.06 -5.92
CA LEU A 54 -2.35 -3.40 -5.89
C LEU A 54 -2.91 -3.35 -7.31
N ASP A 55 -3.41 -4.48 -7.78
CA ASP A 55 -4.17 -4.61 -9.02
C ASP A 55 -5.61 -4.18 -8.78
N CYS A 56 -6.08 -3.14 -9.47
CA CYS A 56 -7.44 -2.62 -9.36
C CYS A 56 -8.28 -2.89 -10.62
N ARG A 57 -7.76 -3.63 -11.60
CA ARG A 57 -8.39 -3.76 -12.93
C ARG A 57 -9.79 -4.39 -12.86
N GLU A 58 -9.99 -5.33 -11.93
CA GLU A 58 -11.30 -5.99 -11.72
C GLU A 58 -12.20 -5.25 -10.72
N ALA A 59 -11.72 -4.16 -10.10
CA ALA A 59 -12.46 -3.41 -9.07
C ALA A 59 -13.56 -2.50 -9.63
N ARG A 60 -13.65 -2.39 -10.97
CA ARG A 60 -14.63 -1.54 -11.69
C ARG A 60 -14.67 -0.10 -11.15
N ILE A 61 -13.49 0.50 -11.00
CA ILE A 61 -13.35 1.86 -10.49
C ILE A 61 -14.08 2.86 -11.42
N PRO A 62 -14.97 3.71 -10.89
CA PRO A 62 -15.59 4.78 -11.67
C PRO A 62 -14.56 5.67 -12.35
N GLY A 63 -14.72 5.88 -13.66
CA GLY A 63 -13.79 6.67 -14.48
C GLY A 63 -12.50 5.93 -14.89
N GLY A 64 -12.27 4.70 -14.42
CA GLY A 64 -11.13 3.87 -14.84
C GLY A 64 -9.76 4.31 -14.33
N ASP A 65 -9.68 5.34 -13.48
CA ASP A 65 -8.43 5.83 -12.88
C ASP A 65 -8.42 5.55 -11.36
N PRO A 66 -7.80 4.46 -10.89
CA PRO A 66 -7.74 4.14 -9.46
C PRO A 66 -6.98 5.18 -8.65
N PHE A 67 -5.91 5.76 -9.19
CA PHE A 67 -5.10 6.75 -8.46
C PHE A 67 -5.92 8.00 -8.15
N THR A 68 -6.50 8.61 -9.19
CA THR A 68 -7.31 9.82 -9.03
C THR A 68 -8.54 9.55 -8.18
N PHE A 69 -9.20 8.40 -8.39
CA PHE A 69 -10.37 8.01 -7.61
C PHE A 69 -10.09 7.90 -6.11
N PHE A 70 -9.05 7.16 -5.70
CA PHE A 70 -8.74 6.99 -4.27
C PHE A 70 -8.20 8.27 -3.64
N LEU A 71 -7.45 9.08 -4.38
CA LEU A 71 -6.98 10.37 -3.90
C LEU A 71 -8.17 11.31 -3.61
N ASP A 72 -9.09 11.44 -4.55
CA ASP A 72 -10.16 12.44 -4.46
C ASP A 72 -11.33 11.97 -3.60
N ARG A 73 -11.73 10.71 -3.73
CA ARG A 73 -12.95 10.16 -3.10
C ARG A 73 -12.66 9.48 -1.76
N ALA A 74 -11.56 8.73 -1.66
CA ALA A 74 -11.18 8.05 -0.43
C ALA A 74 -10.24 8.88 0.47
N LYS A 75 -9.64 9.96 -0.06
CA LYS A 75 -8.61 10.74 0.63
C LYS A 75 -7.43 9.86 1.05
N VAL A 76 -7.04 8.93 0.17
CA VAL A 76 -5.90 8.03 0.34
C VAL A 76 -4.92 8.29 -0.81
N ALA A 77 -3.74 8.82 -0.48
CA ALA A 77 -2.69 9.05 -1.45
C ALA A 77 -1.88 7.76 -1.68
N LEU A 78 -1.81 7.33 -2.93
CA LEU A 78 -1.06 6.16 -3.41
C LEU A 78 -0.10 6.62 -4.51
N ASN A 79 0.88 5.80 -4.91
CA ASN A 79 1.57 6.09 -6.17
C ASN A 79 0.77 5.53 -7.35
N ASP A 80 0.59 6.35 -8.37
CA ASP A 80 -0.01 5.95 -9.64
C ASP A 80 0.86 4.91 -10.34
N GLY A 81 0.25 3.77 -10.71
CA GLY A 81 0.93 2.69 -11.40
C GLY A 81 1.52 3.11 -12.75
N ARG A 82 0.90 4.07 -13.43
CA ARG A 82 1.36 4.60 -14.73
C ARG A 82 2.75 5.23 -14.67
N LEU A 83 3.17 5.71 -13.49
CA LEU A 83 4.51 6.27 -13.28
C LEU A 83 5.63 5.22 -13.32
N PHE A 84 5.28 3.93 -13.28
CA PHE A 84 6.24 2.82 -13.32
C PHE A 84 6.42 2.24 -14.73
N GLY A 85 5.76 2.84 -15.74
CA GLY A 85 5.89 2.46 -17.13
C GLY A 85 4.79 1.52 -17.65
N PRO A 86 4.95 1.00 -18.88
CA PRO A 86 3.96 0.13 -19.51
C PRO A 86 3.61 -1.09 -18.64
N GLY A 87 2.32 -1.37 -18.49
CA GLY A 87 1.82 -2.44 -17.62
C GLY A 87 1.42 -1.98 -16.21
N GLY A 88 1.63 -0.71 -15.87
CA GLY A 88 1.16 -0.10 -14.62
C GLY A 88 -0.29 0.42 -14.66
N ASP A 89 -0.95 0.39 -15.81
CA ASP A 89 -2.34 0.83 -15.96
C ASP A 89 -3.30 0.00 -15.10
N GLY A 90 -4.12 0.69 -14.31
CA GLY A 90 -5.04 0.04 -13.37
C GLY A 90 -4.39 -0.43 -12.07
N PHE A 91 -3.10 -0.12 -11.84
CA PHE A 91 -2.40 -0.41 -10.58
C PHE A 91 -2.16 0.84 -9.74
N VAL A 92 -2.02 0.62 -8.44
CA VAL A 92 -1.57 1.62 -7.47
C VAL A 92 -0.56 1.00 -6.51
N ARG A 93 0.42 1.78 -6.06
CA ARG A 93 1.40 1.33 -5.05
C ARG A 93 1.07 1.90 -3.68
N LEU A 94 0.94 1.02 -2.70
CA LEU A 94 0.68 1.37 -1.31
C LEU A 94 1.97 1.20 -0.48
N ASN A 95 2.28 2.16 0.38
CA ASN A 95 3.37 2.06 1.35
C ASN A 95 2.83 1.49 2.67
N PHE A 96 3.35 0.32 3.07
CA PHE A 96 2.97 -0.35 4.32
C PHE A 96 4.00 -0.23 5.45
N GLY A 97 5.03 0.60 5.24
CA GLY A 97 5.90 1.12 6.29
C GLY A 97 5.22 2.19 7.15
N ALA A 98 4.05 1.84 7.69
CA ALA A 98 3.19 2.71 8.47
C ALA A 98 2.56 1.93 9.64
N PRO A 99 2.02 2.62 10.66
CA PRO A 99 1.27 1.98 11.72
C PRO A 99 0.09 1.16 11.14
N ARG A 100 -0.13 -0.06 11.64
CA ARG A 100 -1.25 -0.94 11.25
C ARG A 100 -2.59 -0.21 11.25
N ALA A 101 -2.84 0.62 12.27
CA ALA A 101 -4.07 1.38 12.40
C ALA A 101 -4.33 2.29 11.18
N LEU A 102 -3.29 2.93 10.65
CA LEU A 102 -3.39 3.80 9.48
C LEU A 102 -3.66 2.99 8.20
N LEU A 103 -3.10 1.79 8.08
CA LEU A 103 -3.41 0.87 6.99
C LEU A 103 -4.87 0.43 7.03
N THR A 104 -5.36 0.03 8.20
CA THR A 104 -6.77 -0.34 8.40
C THR A 104 -7.69 0.81 8.02
N GLU A 105 -7.41 2.02 8.52
CA GLU A 105 -8.18 3.21 8.20
C GLU A 105 -8.17 3.52 6.69
N GLY A 106 -7.01 3.43 6.04
CA GLY A 106 -6.87 3.64 4.60
C GLY A 106 -7.72 2.67 3.79
N LEU A 107 -7.65 1.36 4.10
CA LEU A 107 -8.47 0.34 3.44
C LEU A 107 -9.97 0.57 3.67
N GLU A 108 -10.38 1.00 4.85
CA GLU A 108 -11.78 1.32 5.15
C GLU A 108 -12.29 2.53 4.37
N ARG A 109 -11.47 3.58 4.25
CA ARG A 109 -11.78 4.75 3.42
C ARG A 109 -11.94 4.35 1.95
N MET A 110 -11.03 3.53 1.43
CA MET A 110 -11.11 2.99 0.06
C MET A 110 -12.39 2.17 -0.13
N ALA A 111 -12.72 1.27 0.80
CA ALA A 111 -13.91 0.43 0.72
C ALA A 111 -15.20 1.28 0.73
N ARG A 112 -15.27 2.30 1.59
CA ARG A 112 -16.40 3.24 1.62
C ARG A 112 -16.55 3.99 0.30
N ALA A 113 -15.45 4.47 -0.29
CA ALA A 113 -15.50 5.16 -1.57
C ALA A 113 -16.04 4.27 -2.70
N LEU A 114 -15.70 2.98 -2.71
CA LEU A 114 -16.20 2.02 -3.69
C LEU A 114 -17.68 1.66 -3.52
N ALA A 115 -18.23 1.79 -2.31
CA ALA A 115 -19.61 1.49 -2.00
C ALA A 115 -20.59 2.61 -2.42
N VAL A 116 -20.16 3.87 -2.36
CA VAL A 116 -20.98 5.06 -2.68
C VAL A 116 -20.87 5.40 -4.17
N ARG A 117 -21.21 4.44 -5.04
CA ARG A 117 -21.15 4.59 -6.50
C ARG A 117 -22.08 5.68 -7.02
#